data_AF-A0A533B4B7-F1
#
_entry.id   AF-A0A533B4B7-F1
#
_cell.length_a   1.000
_cell.length_b   1.000
_cell.length_c   1.000
_cell.angle_alpha   90.00
_cell.angle_beta   90.00
_cell.angle_gamma   90.00
#
_symmetry.space_group_name_H-M   'P 1'
#
loop_
_entity.id
_entity.type
_entity.pdbx_description
1 polymer ?
#
loop_
_entity_poly.entity_id
_entity_poly.type
_entity_poly.pdbx_seq_one_letter_code
_entity_poly.pdbx_strand_id
1 'polypeptide(L)'
;MNSPFDLRAALLSILLPGLGQLSQGRRFHALAACLATLLLVALSVWLGRITDRAVEVLVFMVLALPCWVLQSYDAYLGMSPNTPDWLRTWRIIWQRGHDIRFLGMLLLISVLNDTWIILTNLDYLLPFYCTKPDGIPGFAIKAISPALHLAVGYGFVRLRRWALFIYLVYATYGFTNGVVNLTCFGPGRIRNTLLGTIVLSTAYILWRRGTLLKNDSLGSG
;
A
#
# COMPACT_ATOMS: atom_id res chain seq x y z
N MET A 1 8.06 19.06 -30.74
CA MET A 1 8.63 17.97 -29.91
C MET A 1 7.51 17.40 -29.08
N ASN A 2 7.02 16.21 -29.42
CA ASN A 2 5.95 15.56 -28.65
C ASN A 2 6.48 15.24 -27.25
N SER A 3 5.70 15.57 -26.23
CA SER A 3 5.96 15.17 -24.85
C SER A 3 6.30 13.68 -24.81
N PRO A 4 7.39 13.25 -24.14
CA PRO A 4 7.71 11.83 -23.95
C PRO A 4 6.66 11.11 -23.09
N PHE A 5 5.73 11.86 -22.49
CA PHE A 5 4.64 11.33 -21.69
C PHE A 5 3.36 11.17 -22.51
N ASP A 6 2.72 10.01 -22.37
CA ASP A 6 1.49 9.66 -23.05
C ASP A 6 0.37 9.34 -22.04
N LEU A 7 -0.41 10.37 -21.71
CA LEU A 7 -1.53 10.24 -20.78
C LEU A 7 -2.63 9.31 -21.32
N ARG A 8 -2.83 9.27 -22.65
CA ARG A 8 -3.85 8.41 -23.26
C ARG A 8 -3.51 6.94 -23.06
N ALA A 9 -2.25 6.56 -23.30
CA ALA A 9 -1.78 5.21 -23.04
C ALA A 9 -1.91 4.84 -21.55
N ALA A 10 -1.59 5.75 -20.64
CA ALA A 10 -1.77 5.52 -19.20
C ALA A 10 -3.24 5.21 -18.84
N LEU A 11 -4.19 6.01 -19.35
CA LEU A 11 -5.62 5.82 -19.13
C LEU A 11 -6.11 4.48 -19.70
N LEU A 12 -5.63 4.09 -20.88
CA LEU A 12 -5.94 2.79 -21.46
C LEU A 12 -5.45 1.64 -20.57
N SER A 13 -4.21 1.72 -20.06
CA SER A 13 -3.65 0.70 -19.16
C SER A 13 -4.30 0.67 -17.77
N ILE A 14 -4.90 1.77 -17.31
CA ILE A 14 -5.74 1.77 -16.10
C ILE A 14 -7.00 0.93 -16.31
N LEU A 15 -7.65 1.06 -17.47
CA LEU A 15 -8.88 0.31 -17.77
C LEU A 15 -8.61 -1.17 -18.04
N LEU A 16 -7.58 -1.47 -18.84
CA LEU A 16 -7.22 -2.84 -19.19
C LEU A 16 -5.70 -3.00 -19.19
N PRO A 17 -5.16 -3.98 -18.44
CA PRO A 17 -3.74 -4.27 -18.43
C PRO A 17 -3.10 -4.41 -19.81
N GLY A 18 -1.99 -3.71 -20.04
CA GLY A 18 -1.23 -3.73 -21.29
C GLY A 18 -1.81 -2.92 -22.46
N LEU A 19 -3.01 -2.33 -22.34
CA LEU A 19 -3.67 -1.66 -23.47
C LEU A 19 -2.92 -0.38 -23.93
N GLY A 20 -2.33 0.37 -23.00
CA GLY A 20 -1.49 1.52 -23.31
C GLY A 20 -0.19 1.16 -24.02
N GLN A 21 0.44 0.04 -23.63
CA GLN A 21 1.59 -0.50 -24.35
C GLN A 21 1.19 -0.91 -25.77
N LEU A 22 -0.01 -1.49 -25.94
CA LEU A 22 -0.52 -1.89 -27.25
C LEU A 22 -0.75 -0.67 -28.16
N SER A 23 -1.33 0.41 -27.65
CA SER A 23 -1.54 1.65 -28.42
C SER A 23 -0.22 2.31 -28.85
N GLN A 24 0.86 2.04 -28.12
CA GLN A 24 2.23 2.48 -28.46
C GLN A 24 2.98 1.51 -29.39
N GLY A 25 2.32 0.45 -29.88
CA GLY A 25 2.93 -0.57 -30.73
C GLY A 25 3.80 -1.59 -29.98
N ARG A 26 3.89 -1.53 -28.65
CA ARG A 26 4.72 -2.39 -27.79
C ARG A 26 4.02 -3.71 -27.48
N ARG A 27 3.70 -4.51 -28.50
CA ARG A 27 2.86 -5.74 -28.41
C ARG A 27 3.34 -6.76 -27.37
N PHE A 28 4.65 -7.05 -27.33
CA PHE A 28 5.20 -8.01 -26.36
C PHE A 28 5.07 -7.51 -24.92
N HIS A 29 5.29 -6.21 -24.69
CA HIS A 29 5.13 -5.62 -23.35
C HIS A 29 3.66 -5.59 -22.94
N ALA A 30 2.76 -5.28 -23.86
CA ALA A 30 1.32 -5.35 -23.63
C ALA A 30 0.88 -6.75 -23.19
N LEU A 31 1.32 -7.79 -23.92
CA LEU A 31 1.00 -9.17 -23.61
C LEU A 31 1.57 -9.59 -22.25
N ALA A 32 2.85 -9.30 -21.99
CA ALA A 32 3.50 -9.64 -20.73
C ALA A 32 2.82 -8.96 -19.54
N ALA A 33 2.47 -7.67 -19.66
CA ALA A 33 1.82 -6.91 -18.60
C ALA A 33 0.39 -7.42 -18.33
N CYS A 34 -0.35 -7.76 -19.38
CA CYS A 34 -1.67 -8.38 -19.27
C CYS A 34 -1.61 -9.74 -18.58
N LEU A 35 -0.74 -10.64 -19.06
CA LEU A 35 -0.58 -11.98 -18.47
C LEU A 35 -0.12 -11.93 -17.02
N ALA A 36 0.86 -11.07 -16.70
CA ALA A 36 1.34 -10.90 -15.33
C ALA A 36 0.23 -10.40 -14.40
N THR A 37 -0.54 -9.39 -14.83
CA THR A 37 -1.63 -8.85 -14.03
C THR A 37 -2.74 -9.89 -13.83
N LEU A 38 -3.15 -10.58 -14.90
CA LEU A 38 -4.17 -11.64 -14.81
C LEU A 38 -3.73 -12.78 -13.91
N LEU A 39 -2.46 -13.20 -13.99
CA LEU A 39 -1.91 -14.26 -13.15
C LEU A 39 -1.90 -13.84 -11.68
N LEU A 40 -1.51 -12.60 -11.36
CA LEU A 40 -1.54 -12.09 -9.99
C LEU A 40 -2.97 -11.97 -9.45
N VAL A 41 -3.92 -11.51 -10.26
CA VAL A 41 -5.35 -11.46 -9.87
C VAL A 41 -5.89 -12.87 -9.64
N ALA A 42 -5.62 -13.80 -10.55
CA ALA A 42 -6.03 -15.20 -10.41
C ALA A 42 -5.42 -15.84 -9.16
N LEU A 43 -4.14 -15.59 -8.89
CA LEU A 43 -3.46 -16.03 -7.67
C LEU A 43 -4.11 -15.44 -6.42
N SER A 44 -4.47 -14.15 -6.44
CA SER A 44 -5.16 -13.48 -5.33
C SER A 44 -6.48 -14.17 -5.01
N VAL A 45 -7.32 -14.40 -6.03
CA VAL A 45 -8.62 -15.06 -5.91
C VAL A 45 -8.47 -16.51 -5.44
N TRP A 46 -7.49 -17.23 -6.00
CA TRP A 46 -7.22 -18.62 -5.64
C TRP A 46 -6.79 -18.76 -4.18
N LEU A 47 -5.86 -17.90 -3.72
CA LEU A 47 -5.47 -17.84 -2.31
C LEU A 47 -6.67 -17.50 -1.41
N GLY A 48 -7.52 -16.57 -1.85
CA GLY A 48 -8.76 -16.22 -1.17
C GLY A 48 -9.70 -17.39 -0.92
N ARG A 49 -9.83 -18.27 -1.92
CA ARG A 49 -10.66 -19.48 -1.82
C ARG A 49 -10.11 -20.51 -0.84
N ILE A 50 -8.79 -20.58 -0.67
CA ILE A 50 -8.13 -21.56 0.21
C ILE A 50 -8.05 -21.03 1.65
N THR A 51 -7.93 -19.71 1.82
CA THR A 51 -7.69 -19.07 3.11
C THR A 51 -8.91 -18.31 3.60
N ASP A 52 -9.07 -17.05 3.19
CA ASP A 52 -10.24 -16.20 3.38
C ASP A 52 -10.20 -14.96 2.46
N ARG A 53 -11.29 -14.19 2.48
CA ARG A 53 -11.43 -12.96 1.69
C ARG A 53 -10.42 -11.86 2.08
N ALA A 54 -9.94 -11.82 3.32
CA ALA A 54 -9.00 -10.79 3.76
C ALA A 54 -7.62 -11.02 3.15
N VAL A 55 -7.16 -12.27 3.06
CA VAL A 55 -5.91 -12.64 2.37
C VAL A 55 -6.00 -12.31 0.88
N GLU A 56 -7.13 -12.61 0.23
CA GLU A 56 -7.34 -12.21 -1.18
C GLU A 56 -7.12 -10.72 -1.40
N VAL A 57 -7.80 -9.89 -0.61
CA VAL A 57 -7.73 -8.43 -0.73
C VAL A 57 -6.33 -7.93 -0.43
N LEU A 58 -5.67 -8.47 0.60
CA LEU A 58 -4.29 -8.11 0.94
C LEU A 58 -3.32 -8.44 -0.19
N VAL A 59 -3.38 -9.65 -0.74
CA VAL A 59 -2.53 -10.10 -1.84
C VAL A 59 -2.78 -9.25 -3.09
N PHE A 60 -4.04 -8.96 -3.39
CA PHE A 60 -4.40 -8.07 -4.49
C PHE A 60 -3.79 -6.67 -4.28
N MET A 61 -3.97 -6.06 -3.10
CA MET A 61 -3.48 -4.72 -2.79
C MET A 61 -1.95 -4.61 -2.78
N VAL A 62 -1.24 -5.67 -2.42
CA VAL A 62 0.22 -5.67 -2.26
C VAL A 62 0.98 -6.17 -3.49
N LEU A 63 0.35 -7.00 -4.34
CA LEU A 63 1.00 -7.57 -5.52
C LEU A 63 0.32 -7.17 -6.82
N ALA A 64 -0.95 -7.53 -7.01
CA ALA A 64 -1.65 -7.34 -8.27
C ALA A 64 -1.85 -5.85 -8.60
N LEU A 65 -2.32 -5.06 -7.63
CA LEU A 65 -2.59 -3.64 -7.78
C LEU A 65 -1.30 -2.84 -8.06
N PRO A 66 -0.18 -3.04 -7.33
CA PRO A 66 1.10 -2.45 -7.70
C PRO A 66 1.51 -2.83 -9.11
N CYS A 67 1.46 -4.10 -9.49
CA CYS A 67 1.81 -4.53 -10.85
C CYS A 67 0.98 -3.77 -11.90
N TRP A 68 -0.33 -3.61 -11.67
CA TRP A 68 -1.23 -2.86 -12.54
C TRP A 68 -0.86 -1.37 -12.60
N VAL A 69 -0.60 -0.73 -11.46
CA VAL A 69 -0.20 0.68 -11.41
C VAL A 69 1.15 0.87 -12.11
N LEU A 70 2.08 -0.06 -11.94
CA LEU A 70 3.42 -0.04 -12.54
C LEU A 70 3.36 -0.11 -14.07
N GLN A 71 2.56 -1.02 -14.65
CA GLN A 71 2.39 -1.05 -16.11
C GLN A 71 1.70 0.22 -16.62
N SER A 72 0.79 0.83 -15.86
CA SER A 72 0.10 2.05 -16.28
C SER A 72 1.07 3.23 -16.27
N TYR A 73 1.96 3.26 -15.29
CA TYR A 73 3.05 4.23 -15.23
C TYR A 73 4.09 4.01 -16.33
N ASP A 74 4.41 2.76 -16.66
CA ASP A 74 5.28 2.43 -17.80
C ASP A 74 4.68 2.94 -19.13
N ALA A 75 3.37 2.75 -19.33
CA ALA A 75 2.66 3.27 -20.49
C ALA A 75 2.72 4.80 -20.53
N TYR A 76 2.58 5.48 -19.39
CA TYR A 76 2.73 6.92 -19.28
C TYR A 76 4.13 7.40 -19.72
N LEU A 77 5.19 6.66 -19.40
CA LEU A 77 6.58 7.04 -19.72
C LEU A 77 6.98 6.83 -21.20
N GLY A 78 6.11 6.22 -22.01
CA GLY A 78 6.35 5.99 -23.43
C GLY A 78 7.53 5.07 -23.73
N MET A 79 7.98 5.01 -24.98
CA MET A 79 9.08 4.13 -25.41
C MET A 79 10.46 4.76 -25.15
N SER A 80 11.43 3.96 -24.69
CA SER A 80 12.83 4.39 -24.56
C SER A 80 13.73 3.74 -25.62
N PRO A 81 14.54 4.51 -26.37
CA PRO A 81 15.44 3.94 -27.37
C PRO A 81 16.66 3.22 -26.76
N ASN A 82 17.08 3.58 -25.53
CA ASN A 82 18.40 3.22 -24.99
C ASN A 82 18.37 2.38 -23.70
N THR A 83 17.19 2.02 -23.18
CA THR A 83 17.10 1.29 -21.90
C THR A 83 15.88 0.38 -21.90
N PRO A 84 15.99 -0.87 -21.41
CA PRO A 84 14.82 -1.72 -21.24
C PRO A 84 13.75 -1.00 -20.42
N ASP A 85 12.54 -0.93 -20.97
CA ASP A 85 11.47 -0.06 -20.45
C ASP A 85 11.16 -0.38 -18.97
N TRP A 86 11.12 -1.66 -18.60
CA TRP A 86 10.82 -2.09 -17.24
C TRP A 86 11.90 -1.67 -16.22
N LEU A 87 13.19 -1.76 -16.59
CA LEU A 87 14.31 -1.34 -15.73
C LEU A 87 14.28 0.17 -15.50
N ARG A 88 13.97 0.93 -16.55
CA ARG A 88 13.81 2.38 -16.47
C ARG A 88 12.65 2.74 -15.53
N THR A 89 11.49 2.13 -15.73
CA THR A 89 10.30 2.34 -14.92
C THR A 89 10.60 2.03 -13.46
N TRP A 90 11.13 0.83 -13.16
CA TRP A 90 11.51 0.43 -11.80
C TRP A 90 12.49 1.40 -11.15
N ARG A 91 13.54 1.81 -11.88
CA ARG A 91 14.53 2.78 -11.38
C ARG A 91 13.88 4.12 -11.02
N ILE A 92 13.01 4.64 -11.88
CA ILE A 92 12.31 5.92 -11.63
C ILE A 92 11.43 5.81 -10.38
N ILE A 93 10.67 4.72 -10.24
CA ILE A 93 9.82 4.46 -9.08
C ILE A 93 10.64 4.40 -7.80
N TRP A 94 11.73 3.64 -7.83
CA TRP A 94 12.62 3.46 -6.70
C TRP A 94 13.30 4.76 -6.28
N GLN A 95 13.73 5.58 -7.24
CA GLN A 95 14.38 6.87 -6.98
C GLN A 95 13.40 7.93 -6.48
N ARG A 96 12.18 7.96 -7.02
CA ARG A 96 11.14 8.94 -6.65
C ARG A 96 10.32 8.56 -5.42
N GLY A 97 10.55 7.37 -4.84
CA GLY A 97 9.82 6.92 -3.67
C GLY A 97 8.36 6.57 -3.94
N HIS A 98 8.01 6.20 -5.18
CA HIS A 98 6.62 5.90 -5.55
C HIS A 98 6.07 4.66 -4.83
N ASP A 99 6.94 3.75 -4.43
CA ASP A 99 6.68 2.62 -3.55
C ASP A 99 6.19 3.07 -2.15
N ILE A 100 6.86 4.03 -1.53
CA ILE A 100 6.43 4.61 -0.23
C ILE A 100 5.13 5.39 -0.39
N ARG A 101 4.98 6.15 -1.48
CA ARG A 101 3.74 6.87 -1.77
C ARG A 101 2.56 5.91 -1.96
N PHE A 102 2.79 4.77 -2.60
CA PHE A 102 1.78 3.74 -2.78
C PHE A 102 1.33 3.17 -1.43
N LEU A 103 2.26 2.85 -0.52
CA LEU A 103 1.91 2.46 0.86
C LEU A 103 1.14 3.56 1.58
N GLY A 104 1.53 4.83 1.38
CA GLY A 104 0.79 5.97 1.90
C GLY A 104 -0.66 6.04 1.40
N MET A 105 -0.88 5.81 0.10
CA MET A 105 -2.22 5.76 -0.48
C MET A 105 -3.05 4.60 0.07
N LEU A 106 -2.45 3.43 0.26
CA LEU A 106 -3.14 2.30 0.89
C LEU A 106 -3.58 2.66 2.32
N LEU A 107 -2.73 3.33 3.10
CA LEU A 107 -3.11 3.80 4.44
C LEU A 107 -4.27 4.79 4.40
N LEU A 108 -4.29 5.72 3.43
CA LEU A 108 -5.41 6.66 3.25
C LEU A 108 -6.71 5.94 2.88
N ILE A 109 -6.65 4.91 2.03
CA ILE A 109 -7.81 4.06 1.74
C ILE A 109 -8.26 3.33 3.00
N SER A 110 -7.31 2.82 3.81
CA SER A 110 -7.62 2.20 5.10
C SER A 110 -8.29 3.16 6.08
N VAL A 111 -7.99 4.48 6.05
CA VAL A 111 -8.74 5.47 6.85
C VAL A 111 -10.23 5.40 6.54
N LEU A 112 -10.59 5.43 5.26
CA LEU A 112 -11.99 5.40 4.84
C LEU A 112 -12.67 4.11 5.29
N ASN A 113 -11.98 2.98 5.14
CA ASN A 113 -12.49 1.68 5.55
C ASN A 113 -12.65 1.57 7.07
N ASP A 114 -11.63 1.97 7.84
CA ASP A 114 -11.65 1.95 9.30
C ASP A 114 -12.76 2.86 9.84
N THR A 115 -12.88 4.09 9.31
CA THR A 115 -13.95 5.01 9.69
C THR A 115 -15.31 4.43 9.37
N TRP A 116 -15.51 3.84 8.19
CA TRP A 116 -16.77 3.18 7.82
C TRP A 116 -17.11 2.03 8.77
N ILE A 117 -16.15 1.15 9.07
CA ILE A 117 -16.35 0.01 9.97
C ILE A 117 -16.71 0.48 11.38
N ILE A 118 -16.02 1.50 11.89
CA ILE A 118 -16.27 2.05 13.23
C ILE A 118 -17.69 2.64 13.30
N LEU A 119 -18.08 3.43 12.30
CA LEU A 119 -19.39 4.08 12.27
C LEU A 119 -20.55 3.08 12.09
N THR A 120 -20.32 1.98 11.37
CA THR A 120 -21.33 0.93 11.17
C THR A 120 -21.40 -0.07 12.31
N ASN A 121 -20.37 -0.16 13.15
CA ASN A 121 -20.27 -1.13 14.27
C ASN A 121 -19.90 -0.42 15.57
N LEU A 122 -20.73 0.53 16.00
CA LEU A 122 -20.48 1.30 17.23
C LEU A 122 -20.38 0.42 18.48
N ASP A 123 -21.17 -0.65 18.54
CA ASP A 123 -21.23 -1.58 19.67
C ASP A 123 -20.03 -2.57 19.73
N TYR A 124 -19.24 -2.68 18.66
CA TYR A 124 -18.11 -3.61 18.61
C TYR A 124 -17.00 -3.18 19.58
N LEU A 125 -16.71 -3.96 20.62
CA LEU A 125 -15.63 -3.62 21.57
C LEU A 125 -14.27 -4.08 21.05
N LEU A 126 -13.41 -3.11 20.67
CA LEU A 126 -12.07 -3.39 20.18
C LEU A 126 -11.15 -3.84 21.33
N PRO A 127 -10.48 -5.00 21.21
CA PRO A 127 -9.50 -5.43 22.20
C PRO A 127 -8.32 -4.45 22.31
N PHE A 128 -8.03 -4.01 23.53
CA PHE A 128 -6.96 -3.06 23.85
C PHE A 128 -6.23 -3.55 25.10
N TYR A 129 -5.00 -4.03 24.96
CA TYR A 129 -4.18 -4.56 26.06
C TYR A 129 -4.98 -5.46 27.03
N CYS A 130 -5.59 -6.54 26.51
CA CYS A 130 -6.41 -7.49 27.28
C CYS A 130 -7.73 -6.95 27.84
N THR A 131 -8.06 -5.68 27.59
CA THR A 131 -9.32 -5.05 27.99
C THR A 131 -10.22 -4.81 26.77
N LYS A 132 -11.50 -4.54 27.03
CA LYS A 132 -12.51 -4.19 26.02
C LYS A 132 -13.27 -2.93 26.49
N PRO A 133 -12.64 -1.76 26.41
CA PRO A 133 -13.24 -0.53 26.89
C PRO A 133 -14.46 -0.15 26.04
N ASP A 134 -15.52 0.27 26.71
CA ASP A 134 -16.78 0.71 26.13
C ASP A 134 -16.92 2.24 26.20
N GLY A 135 -18.07 2.75 25.75
CA GLY A 135 -18.39 4.18 25.80
C GLY A 135 -17.38 5.08 25.08
N ILE A 136 -17.14 6.27 25.65
CA ILE A 136 -16.21 7.27 25.10
C ILE A 136 -14.76 6.75 25.02
N PRO A 137 -14.20 6.09 26.06
CA PRO A 137 -12.85 5.51 25.98
C PRO A 137 -12.72 4.47 24.87
N GLY A 138 -13.71 3.59 24.71
CA GLY A 138 -13.75 2.60 23.64
C GLY A 138 -13.76 3.25 22.25
N PHE A 139 -14.58 4.29 22.06
CA PHE A 139 -14.62 5.05 20.82
C PHE A 139 -13.28 5.75 20.51
N ALA A 140 -12.69 6.42 21.50
CA ALA A 140 -11.41 7.11 21.34
C ALA A 140 -10.30 6.15 20.90
N ILE A 141 -10.24 4.95 21.51
CA ILE A 141 -9.25 3.93 21.15
C ILE A 141 -9.44 3.43 19.71
N LYS A 142 -10.69 3.24 19.26
CA LYS A 142 -10.97 2.89 17.86
C LYS A 142 -10.50 3.99 16.91
N ALA A 143 -10.69 5.26 17.28
CA ALA A 143 -10.34 6.42 16.46
C ALA A 143 -8.82 6.66 16.32
N ILE A 144 -7.99 6.10 17.21
CA ILE A 144 -6.52 6.20 17.12
C ILE A 144 -6.01 5.60 15.81
N SER A 145 -6.51 4.43 15.41
CA SER A 145 -6.08 3.74 14.18
C SER A 145 -6.28 4.60 12.92
N PRO A 146 -7.51 5.07 12.57
CA PRO A 146 -7.71 5.91 11.39
C PRO A 146 -6.97 7.24 11.47
N ALA A 147 -6.82 7.84 12.67
CA ALA A 147 -6.02 9.06 12.82
C ALA A 147 -4.54 8.84 12.47
N LEU A 148 -3.95 7.74 12.92
CA LEU A 148 -2.57 7.37 12.60
C LEU A 148 -2.41 6.95 11.15
N HIS A 149 -3.37 6.20 10.58
CA HIS A 149 -3.42 5.90 9.15
C HIS A 149 -3.45 7.17 8.30
N LEU A 150 -4.22 8.18 8.70
CA LEU A 150 -4.28 9.46 8.00
C LEU A 150 -2.96 10.21 8.06
N ALA A 151 -2.39 10.36 9.27
CA ALA A 151 -1.14 11.10 9.49
C ALA A 151 0.01 10.44 8.73
N VAL A 152 0.21 9.12 8.92
CA VAL A 152 1.26 8.37 8.23
C VAL A 152 1.01 8.34 6.72
N GLY A 153 -0.22 8.08 6.30
CA GLY A 153 -0.60 8.00 4.88
C GLY A 153 -0.28 9.29 4.14
N TYR A 154 -0.73 10.43 4.69
CA TYR A 154 -0.39 11.74 4.16
C TYR A 154 1.12 11.99 4.15
N GLY A 155 1.79 11.68 5.27
CA GLY A 155 3.23 11.84 5.41
C GLY A 155 4.02 11.03 4.38
N PHE A 156 3.63 9.79 4.09
CA PHE A 156 4.25 8.91 3.09
C PHE A 156 3.98 9.37 1.66
N VAL A 157 2.75 9.79 1.35
CA VAL A 157 2.41 10.37 0.02
C VAL A 157 3.27 11.61 -0.27
N ARG A 158 3.49 12.45 0.76
CA ARG A 158 4.33 13.66 0.67
C ARG A 158 5.81 13.41 0.95
N LEU A 159 6.21 12.17 1.25
CA LEU A 159 7.57 11.75 1.61
C LEU A 159 8.22 12.63 2.71
N ARG A 160 7.45 12.96 3.76
CA ARG A 160 7.89 13.82 4.87
C ARG A 160 8.70 13.05 5.92
N ARG A 161 9.75 13.67 6.48
CA ARG A 161 10.60 13.03 7.50
C ARG A 161 9.84 12.64 8.77
N TRP A 162 8.90 13.48 9.21
CA TRP A 162 8.12 13.23 10.44
C TRP A 162 7.24 11.99 10.33
N ALA A 163 6.87 11.60 9.11
CA ALA A 163 6.04 10.43 8.86
C ALA A 163 6.73 9.14 9.32
N LEU A 164 8.06 9.07 9.22
CA LEU A 164 8.83 7.93 9.72
C LEU A 164 8.67 7.79 11.24
N PHE A 165 8.77 8.89 11.98
CA PHE A 165 8.62 8.86 13.44
C PHE A 165 7.21 8.44 13.85
N ILE A 166 6.18 9.05 13.26
CA ILE A 166 4.77 8.69 13.55
C ILE A 166 4.50 7.24 13.17
N TYR A 167 5.02 6.78 12.03
CA TYR A 167 4.90 5.38 11.61
C TYR A 167 5.53 4.43 12.63
N LEU A 168 6.72 4.72 13.16
CA LEU A 168 7.38 3.86 14.14
C LEU A 168 6.59 3.81 15.45
N VAL A 169 6.10 4.94 15.95
CA VAL A 169 5.22 4.97 17.13
C VAL A 169 3.97 4.12 16.87
N TYR A 170 3.35 4.27 15.70
CA TYR A 170 2.17 3.50 15.34
C TYR A 170 2.44 2.00 15.21
N ALA A 171 3.54 1.62 14.57
CA ALA A 171 3.95 0.22 14.42
C ALA A 171 4.27 -0.42 15.77
N THR A 172 4.96 0.30 16.67
CA THR A 172 5.22 -0.17 18.04
C THR A 172 3.93 -0.34 18.82
N TYR A 173 3.00 0.62 18.73
CA TYR A 173 1.68 0.50 19.33
C TYR A 173 0.92 -0.73 18.82
N GLY A 174 0.81 -0.90 17.50
CA GLY A 174 0.12 -2.03 16.88
C GLY A 174 0.77 -3.37 17.23
N PHE A 175 2.11 -3.43 17.24
CA PHE A 175 2.85 -4.63 17.60
C PHE A 175 2.64 -5.02 19.05
N THR A 176 2.83 -4.09 19.99
CA THR A 176 2.69 -4.38 21.43
C THR A 176 1.26 -4.73 21.81
N ASN A 177 0.26 -4.00 21.30
CA ASN A 177 -1.15 -4.34 21.49
C ASN A 177 -1.48 -5.72 20.87
N GLY A 178 -0.94 -6.02 19.68
CA GLY A 178 -1.11 -7.31 19.01
C GLY A 178 -0.54 -8.48 19.82
N VAL A 179 0.69 -8.35 20.35
CA VAL A 179 1.35 -9.36 21.18
C VAL A 179 0.60 -9.56 22.50
N VAL A 180 0.22 -8.49 23.19
CA VAL A 180 -0.52 -8.57 24.46
C VAL A 180 -1.89 -9.21 24.26
N ASN A 181 -2.60 -8.86 23.18
CA ASN A 181 -3.88 -9.49 22.89
C ASN A 181 -3.74 -10.95 22.44
N LEU A 182 -2.61 -11.31 21.80
CA LEU A 182 -2.28 -12.69 21.45
C LEU A 182 -2.08 -13.55 22.71
N THR A 183 -1.38 -13.03 23.73
CA THR A 183 -1.17 -13.75 24.99
C THR A 183 -2.47 -13.89 25.79
N CYS A 184 -3.34 -12.88 25.79
CA CYS A 184 -4.56 -12.90 26.60
C CYS A 184 -5.75 -13.63 25.97
N PHE A 185 -6.00 -13.47 24.67
CA PHE A 185 -7.15 -14.14 24.03
C PHE A 185 -6.75 -15.24 23.03
N GLY A 186 -5.48 -15.62 23.00
CA GLY A 186 -4.96 -16.70 22.17
C GLY A 186 -4.76 -16.33 20.69
N PRO A 187 -4.25 -17.30 19.89
CA PRO A 187 -4.00 -17.13 18.48
C PRO A 187 -5.30 -16.95 17.69
N GLY A 188 -5.26 -16.02 16.74
CA GLY A 188 -6.34 -15.78 15.79
C GLY A 188 -5.78 -15.37 14.44
N ARG A 189 -6.39 -15.85 13.35
CA ARG A 189 -5.93 -15.61 11.97
C ARG A 189 -5.63 -14.13 11.70
N ILE A 190 -6.61 -13.26 11.96
CA ILE A 190 -6.51 -11.80 11.73
C ILE A 190 -5.33 -11.19 12.51
N ARG A 191 -5.15 -11.60 13.78
CA ARG A 191 -4.08 -11.06 14.63
C ARG A 191 -2.70 -11.49 14.18
N ASN A 192 -2.55 -12.75 13.78
CA ASN A 192 -1.29 -13.28 13.28
C ASN A 192 -0.90 -12.61 11.95
N THR A 193 -1.88 -12.44 11.05
CA THR A 193 -1.66 -11.72 9.78
C THR A 193 -1.26 -10.27 10.05
N LEU A 194 -1.98 -9.56 10.94
CA LEU A 194 -1.66 -8.17 11.28
C LEU A 194 -0.26 -8.02 11.90
N LEU A 195 0.13 -8.91 12.83
CA LEU A 195 1.48 -8.92 13.40
C LEU A 195 2.55 -9.15 12.33
N GLY A 196 2.34 -10.15 11.46
CA GLY A 196 3.25 -10.42 10.34
C GLY A 196 3.38 -9.22 9.39
N THR A 197 2.26 -8.60 9.03
CA THR A 197 2.24 -7.41 8.18
C THR A 197 2.97 -6.24 8.84
N ILE A 198 2.80 -5.99 10.15
CA ILE A 198 3.53 -4.94 10.86
C ILE A 198 5.04 -5.19 10.82
N VAL A 199 5.50 -6.41 11.08
CA VAL A 199 6.93 -6.74 11.06
C VAL A 199 7.53 -6.52 9.66
N LEU A 200 6.88 -7.08 8.63
CA LEU A 200 7.36 -6.99 7.25
C LEU A 200 7.35 -5.55 6.73
N SER A 201 6.25 -4.82 6.94
CA SER A 201 6.14 -3.42 6.54
C SER A 201 7.16 -2.55 7.29
N THR A 202 7.38 -2.79 8.58
CA THR A 202 8.35 -2.02 9.37
C THR A 202 9.78 -2.26 8.91
N ALA A 203 10.16 -3.52 8.68
CA ALA A 203 11.46 -3.85 8.12
C ALA A 203 11.69 -3.15 6.76
N TYR A 204 10.66 -3.17 5.90
CA TYR A 204 10.70 -2.51 4.60
C TYR A 204 10.83 -0.99 4.70
N ILE A 205 10.04 -0.32 5.54
CA ILE A 205 10.12 1.13 5.75
C ILE A 205 11.48 1.53 6.33
N LEU A 206 12.02 0.76 7.28
CA LEU A 206 13.36 1.00 7.83
C LEU A 206 14.45 0.85 6.77
N TRP A 207 14.33 -0.11 5.87
CA TRP A 207 15.23 -0.25 4.72
C TRP A 207 15.14 0.96 3.77
N ARG A 208 13.91 1.45 3.51
CA ARG A 208 13.63 2.60 2.63
C ARG A 208 13.67 3.96 3.31
N ARG A 209 14.08 4.06 4.58
CA ARG A 209 14.06 5.29 5.38
C ARG A 209 14.76 6.47 4.71
N GLY A 210 15.82 6.22 3.92
CA GLY A 210 16.55 7.26 3.20
C GLY A 210 15.66 8.10 2.28
N THR A 211 14.59 7.51 1.72
CA THR A 211 13.61 8.22 0.87
C THR A 211 12.82 9.28 1.65
N LEU A 212 12.53 9.01 2.93
CA LEU A 212 11.80 9.95 3.81
C LEU A 212 12.73 11.00 4.41
N LEU A 213 13.99 10.65 4.66
CA LEU A 213 14.96 11.54 5.30
C LEU A 213 15.60 12.56 4.33
N LYS A 214 15.70 12.23 3.03
CA LYS A 214 16.37 13.09 2.03
C LYS A 214 15.50 14.21 1.44
N ASN A 215 14.17 14.13 1.52
CA ASN A 215 13.31 15.08 0.79
C ASN A 215 13.15 16.46 1.46
N ASP A 216 13.50 16.61 2.74
CA ASP A 216 13.40 17.91 3.42
C ASP A 216 14.68 18.77 3.29
N SER A 217 15.82 18.22 2.81
CA SER A 217 17.05 19.00 2.59
C SER A 217 17.02 19.88 1.34
N LEU A 218 15.97 19.78 0.51
CA LEU A 218 15.77 20.59 -0.69
C LEU A 218 14.68 21.66 -0.52
N GLY A 219 14.05 21.76 0.66
CA GLY A 219 12.94 22.68 0.95
C GLY A 219 13.26 23.75 1.99
N SER A 220 14.54 23.92 2.36
CA SER A 220 15.02 24.89 3.36
C SER A 220 16.08 25.83 2.80
N GLY A 221 15.90 26.28 1.55
CA GLY A 221 16.69 27.33 0.90
C GLY A 221 15.76 28.44 0.44
#